data_AF-Q5C7M8-F1
#
_entry.id   AF-Q5C7M8-F1
#
_cell.length_a   1.000
_cell.length_b   1.000
_cell.length_c   1.000
_cell.angle_alpha   90.00
_cell.angle_beta   90.00
_cell.angle_gamma   90.00
#
_symmetry.space_group_name_H-M   'P 1'
#
loop_
_entity.id
_entity.type
_entity.pdbx_description
1 polymer ?
#
loop_
_entity_poly.entity_id
_entity_poly.type
_entity_poly.pdbx_seq_one_letter_code
_entity_poly.pdbx_strand_id
1 'polypeptide(L)'
;ANEDYSKYVDYREEQCSRFNNFKLRGIYHKWLPYIYEQRPCSLGCYSLQNGQILDASTSVRDSTHCSYDNPDARCIQSVCINFDCLGQVNGTAKRDQCGVCQGNNSTCSLIQHRIQRVLPMNEKYRMLYIVPRYARYLKISKNYGNHVLGLFDMSNFQFFLRGDQLEPGNRLKRVYFATEFIFNRESTMMNTEDSFIQVYTKGTIYGDVAIHARNLNINENLDPLDIEISYVLPLGNNS
;
A
#
# COMPACT_ATOMS: atom_id res chain seq x y z
N ALA A 1 -20.38 -27.31 -2.76
CA ALA A 1 -19.03 -27.11 -2.23
C ALA A 1 -18.80 -25.61 -2.16
N ASN A 2 -19.05 -25.01 -1.00
CA ASN A 2 -18.76 -23.60 -0.76
C ASN A 2 -17.28 -23.50 -0.41
N GLU A 3 -16.43 -23.22 -1.39
CA GLU A 3 -15.12 -22.67 -1.09
C GLU A 3 -15.34 -21.25 -0.58
N ASP A 4 -15.36 -21.16 0.74
CA ASP A 4 -15.32 -19.92 1.50
C ASP A 4 -14.22 -19.03 0.91
N TYR A 5 -14.61 -17.85 0.41
CA TYR A 5 -13.72 -16.84 -0.14
C TYR A 5 -12.87 -16.30 1.02
N SER A 6 -11.89 -17.09 1.45
CA SER A 6 -11.08 -16.84 2.62
C SER A 6 -10.47 -15.45 2.51
N LYS A 7 -10.93 -14.57 3.40
CA LYS A 7 -10.34 -13.25 3.60
C LYS A 7 -8.86 -13.48 3.94
N TYR A 8 -7.96 -13.04 3.07
CA TYR A 8 -6.52 -13.13 3.34
C TYR A 8 -6.20 -12.50 4.70
N VAL A 9 -5.47 -13.23 5.53
CA VAL A 9 -5.07 -12.78 6.86
C VAL A 9 -3.61 -12.32 6.82
N ASP A 10 -3.39 -11.05 7.13
CA ASP A 10 -2.06 -10.56 7.45
C ASP A 10 -1.74 -10.82 8.92
N TYR A 11 -0.87 -11.81 9.17
CA TYR A 11 -0.45 -12.18 10.53
C TYR A 11 0.18 -11.02 11.31
N ARG A 12 0.83 -10.07 10.65
CA ARG A 12 1.41 -8.91 11.33
C ARG A 12 0.31 -7.92 11.70
N GLU A 13 -0.65 -7.71 10.82
CA GLU A 13 -1.82 -6.87 11.10
C GLU A 13 -2.66 -7.48 12.25
N GLU A 14 -2.87 -8.79 12.25
CA GLU A 14 -3.55 -9.51 13.34
C GLU A 14 -2.86 -9.24 14.69
N GLN A 15 -1.52 -9.31 14.72
CA GLN A 15 -0.75 -9.03 15.93
C GLN A 15 -0.89 -7.56 16.38
N CYS A 16 -0.84 -6.59 15.46
CA CYS A 16 -1.05 -5.18 15.78
C CYS A 16 -2.49 -4.89 16.22
N SER A 17 -3.48 -5.60 15.66
CA SER A 17 -4.90 -5.37 15.96
C SER A 17 -5.26 -5.62 17.42
N ARG A 18 -4.44 -6.38 18.16
CA ARG A 18 -4.58 -6.60 19.61
C ARG A 18 -4.55 -5.31 20.41
N PHE A 19 -3.84 -4.30 19.91
CA PHE A 19 -3.76 -2.99 20.54
C PHE A 19 -4.97 -2.10 20.25
N ASN A 20 -5.86 -2.47 19.33
CA ASN A 20 -7.03 -1.65 18.95
C ASN A 20 -8.03 -1.46 20.10
N ASN A 21 -8.11 -2.44 21.01
CA ASN A 21 -9.05 -2.43 22.13
C ASN A 21 -8.55 -1.62 23.33
N PHE A 22 -7.34 -1.05 23.26
CA PHE A 22 -6.75 -0.28 24.34
C PHE A 22 -6.66 1.20 23.96
N LYS A 23 -6.97 2.08 24.93
CA LYS A 23 -6.75 3.51 24.76
C LYS A 23 -5.29 3.83 25.04
N LEU A 24 -4.62 4.48 24.09
CA LEU A 24 -3.31 5.08 24.31
C LEU A 24 -3.50 6.60 24.35
N ARG A 25 -3.08 7.24 25.45
CA ARG A 25 -3.27 8.70 25.66
C ARG A 25 -4.73 9.16 25.47
N GLY A 26 -5.67 8.33 25.93
CA GLY A 26 -7.10 8.68 26.00
C GLY A 26 -7.94 8.39 24.75
N ILE A 27 -7.34 7.96 23.64
CA ILE A 27 -8.07 7.64 22.39
C ILE A 27 -7.83 6.19 21.93
N TYR A 28 -8.80 5.65 21.20
CA TYR A 28 -8.64 4.36 20.52
C TYR A 28 -7.91 4.54 19.20
N HIS A 29 -7.15 3.51 18.82
CA HIS A 29 -6.34 3.52 17.62
C HIS A 29 -6.66 2.29 16.75
N LYS A 30 -6.54 2.46 15.44
CA LYS A 30 -6.41 1.34 14.50
C LYS A 30 -4.92 1.20 14.19
N TRP A 31 -4.35 0.11 14.66
CA TRP A 31 -2.94 -0.19 14.54
C TRP A 31 -2.69 -1.03 13.28
N LEU A 32 -1.83 -0.50 12.42
CA LEU A 32 -1.36 -1.17 11.21
C LEU A 32 0.07 -1.66 11.38
N PRO A 33 0.52 -2.64 10.59
CA PRO A 33 1.91 -3.05 10.59
C PRO A 33 2.88 -1.91 10.28
N TYR A 34 4.00 -1.88 10.99
CA TYR A 34 5.17 -1.07 10.67
C TYR A 34 6.39 -1.97 10.55
N ILE A 35 7.14 -1.86 9.43
CA ILE A 35 8.34 -2.66 9.17
C ILE A 35 9.58 -1.81 9.40
N TYR A 36 10.41 -2.23 10.35
CA TYR A 36 11.74 -1.66 10.53
C TYR A 36 12.71 -2.25 9.50
N GLU A 37 13.44 -1.42 8.77
CA GLU A 37 14.36 -1.87 7.71
C GLU A 37 15.47 -2.80 8.24
N GLN A 38 16.06 -2.47 9.40
CA GLN A 38 17.18 -3.23 9.99
C GLN A 38 16.73 -4.41 10.86
N ARG A 39 15.48 -4.41 11.32
CA ARG A 39 14.94 -5.41 12.25
C ARG A 39 13.52 -5.86 11.84
N PRO A 40 13.35 -6.43 10.64
CA PRO A 40 12.03 -6.71 10.05
C PRO A 40 11.17 -7.65 10.91
N CYS A 41 11.78 -8.55 11.68
CA CYS A 41 11.06 -9.49 12.54
C CYS A 41 10.65 -8.95 13.91
N SER A 42 10.85 -7.66 14.14
CA SER A 42 10.34 -7.00 15.34
C SER A 42 8.94 -6.45 15.12
N LEU A 43 8.09 -6.51 16.14
CA LEU A 43 6.72 -6.04 16.05
C LEU A 43 6.65 -4.52 16.29
N GLY A 44 6.55 -3.77 15.19
CA GLY A 44 6.19 -2.36 15.19
C GLY A 44 4.76 -2.18 14.66
N CYS A 45 4.01 -1.25 15.27
CA CYS A 45 2.65 -0.94 14.88
C CYS A 45 2.45 0.57 14.70
N TYR A 46 1.90 0.98 13.56
CA TYR A 46 1.60 2.35 13.19
C TYR A 46 0.15 2.71 13.53
N SER A 47 -0.06 3.83 14.22
CA SER A 47 -1.40 4.36 14.51
C SER A 47 -1.95 5.18 13.34
N LEU A 48 -3.10 4.77 12.80
CA LEU A 48 -3.79 5.55 11.76
C LEU A 48 -4.28 6.93 12.21
N GLN A 49 -4.53 7.11 13.51
CA GLN A 49 -5.16 8.33 14.05
C GLN A 49 -4.17 9.47 14.23
N ASN A 50 -2.92 9.17 14.60
CA ASN A 50 -1.95 10.20 14.98
C ASN A 50 -0.52 9.92 14.48
N GLY A 51 -0.31 8.83 13.73
CA GLY A 51 0.98 8.50 13.14
C GLY A 51 2.06 8.00 14.11
N GLN A 52 1.73 7.77 15.37
CA GLN A 52 2.67 7.21 16.34
C GLN A 52 3.04 5.76 15.96
N ILE A 53 4.31 5.42 16.15
CA ILE A 53 4.79 4.04 16.06
C ILE A 53 4.90 3.49 17.49
N LEU A 54 4.20 2.40 17.75
CA LEU A 54 4.35 1.58 18.95
C LEU A 54 5.38 0.49 18.64
N ASP A 55 6.52 0.53 19.32
CA ASP A 55 7.44 -0.60 19.36
C ASP A 55 7.00 -1.54 20.48
N ALA A 56 6.52 -2.73 20.13
CA ALA A 56 6.03 -3.69 21.11
C ALA A 56 7.17 -4.37 21.91
N SER A 57 8.44 -4.08 21.61
CA SER A 57 9.62 -4.66 22.25
C SER A 57 9.62 -6.19 22.25
N THR A 58 8.96 -6.78 21.25
CA THR A 58 8.83 -8.22 21.05
C THR A 58 8.97 -8.56 19.57
N SER A 59 9.25 -9.82 19.27
CA SER A 59 9.31 -10.32 17.91
C SER A 59 7.92 -10.64 17.39
N VAL A 60 7.75 -10.54 16.09
CA VAL A 60 6.56 -11.11 15.45
C VAL A 60 6.55 -12.62 15.64
N ARG A 61 5.35 -13.21 15.67
CA ARG A 61 5.14 -14.66 15.69
C ARG A 61 5.85 -15.33 14.52
N ASP A 62 6.33 -16.54 14.76
CA ASP A 62 6.90 -17.38 13.71
C ASP A 62 5.95 -17.52 12.54
N SER A 63 6.50 -17.62 11.33
CA SER A 63 5.80 -17.61 10.03
C SER A 63 5.18 -16.25 9.60
N THR A 64 5.34 -15.19 10.39
CA THR A 64 5.01 -13.83 9.89
C THR A 64 5.99 -13.43 8.79
N HIS A 65 5.51 -12.83 7.70
CA HIS A 65 6.38 -12.31 6.64
C HIS A 65 7.37 -11.27 7.19
N CYS A 66 8.63 -11.33 6.72
CA CYS A 66 9.63 -10.34 7.09
C CYS A 66 9.33 -8.96 6.50
N SER A 67 8.87 -8.93 5.25
CA SER A 67 8.49 -7.74 4.51
C SER A 67 7.34 -8.07 3.55
N TYR A 68 6.75 -7.03 2.95
CA TYR A 68 5.72 -7.21 1.93
C TYR A 68 6.30 -7.34 0.51
N ASP A 69 7.62 -7.18 0.36
CA ASP A 69 8.34 -7.30 -0.92
C ASP A 69 8.63 -8.76 -1.27
N ASN A 70 9.07 -9.53 -0.27
CA ASN A 70 9.39 -10.93 -0.41
C ASN A 70 8.29 -11.77 0.28
N PRO A 71 7.34 -12.35 -0.48
CA PRO A 71 6.26 -13.16 0.07
C PRO A 71 6.71 -14.54 0.55
N ASP A 72 7.98 -14.91 0.40
CA ASP A 72 8.52 -16.23 0.77
C ASP A 72 9.43 -16.15 2.02
N ALA A 73 9.97 -14.99 2.36
CA ALA A 73 10.72 -14.79 3.60
C ALA A 73 9.82 -14.80 4.84
N ARG A 74 10.25 -15.49 5.91
CA ARG A 74 9.49 -15.68 7.16
C ARG A 74 10.34 -15.38 8.37
N CYS A 75 9.74 -14.76 9.37
CA CYS A 75 10.36 -14.63 10.68
C CYS A 75 10.25 -15.96 11.43
N ILE A 76 11.38 -16.44 11.95
CA ILE A 76 11.48 -17.63 12.80
C ILE A 76 12.43 -17.29 13.93
N GLN A 77 11.97 -17.38 15.19
CA GLN A 77 12.77 -17.05 16.37
C GLN A 77 13.46 -15.68 16.29
N SER A 78 12.72 -14.65 15.87
CA SER A 78 13.20 -13.26 15.70
C SER A 78 14.15 -13.02 14.52
N VAL A 79 14.49 -14.04 13.75
CA VAL A 79 15.39 -13.94 12.59
C VAL A 79 14.58 -14.06 11.30
N CYS A 80 14.91 -13.24 10.31
CA CYS A 80 14.31 -13.38 8.98
C CYS A 80 15.01 -14.50 8.20
N ILE A 81 14.28 -15.57 7.93
CA ILE A 81 14.75 -16.70 7.12
C ILE A 81 14.21 -16.54 5.70
N ASN A 82 15.13 -16.54 4.73
CA ASN A 82 14.80 -16.44 3.32
C ASN A 82 14.55 -17.84 2.75
N PHE A 83 13.30 -18.11 2.44
CA PHE A 83 12.90 -19.26 1.64
C PHE A 83 12.73 -18.82 0.19
N ASP A 84 12.93 -19.77 -0.72
CA ASP A 84 12.47 -19.64 -2.09
C ASP A 84 10.97 -19.96 -2.18
N CYS A 85 10.37 -19.81 -3.36
CA CYS A 85 8.92 -19.97 -3.49
C CYS A 85 8.41 -21.42 -3.38
N LEU A 86 9.31 -22.41 -3.34
CA LEU A 86 9.02 -23.82 -3.06
C LEU A 86 9.22 -24.17 -1.58
N GLY A 87 9.61 -23.19 -0.74
CA GLY A 87 9.84 -23.39 0.69
C GLY A 87 11.23 -23.92 1.03
N GLN A 88 12.19 -23.87 0.10
CA GLN A 88 13.57 -24.27 0.37
C GLN A 88 14.39 -23.08 0.88
N VAL A 89 15.07 -23.27 2.02
CA VAL A 89 16.03 -22.29 2.55
C VAL A 89 17.19 -22.13 1.57
N ASN A 90 17.49 -20.90 1.18
CA ASN A 90 18.49 -20.59 0.15
C ASN A 90 18.26 -21.31 -1.19
N GLY A 91 17.01 -21.73 -1.48
CA GLY A 91 16.65 -22.23 -2.79
C GLY A 91 16.65 -21.13 -3.85
N THR A 92 16.51 -21.53 -5.10
CA THR A 92 16.59 -20.61 -6.26
C THR A 92 15.25 -20.41 -6.96
N ALA A 93 14.19 -21.09 -6.54
CA ALA A 93 12.87 -20.95 -7.14
C ALA A 93 12.28 -19.56 -6.88
N LYS A 94 11.82 -18.89 -7.94
CA LYS A 94 11.27 -17.54 -7.86
C LYS A 94 9.83 -17.52 -8.36
N ARG A 95 9.03 -16.62 -7.78
CA ARG A 95 7.72 -16.29 -8.32
C ARG A 95 7.88 -15.45 -9.57
N ASP A 96 7.01 -15.70 -10.53
CA ASP A 96 6.85 -14.84 -11.69
C ASP A 96 6.07 -13.55 -11.30
N GLN A 97 5.84 -12.64 -12.25
CA GLN A 97 5.14 -11.39 -11.97
C GLN A 97 3.66 -11.62 -11.56
N CYS A 98 3.09 -12.76 -11.93
CA CYS A 98 1.73 -13.15 -11.55
C CYS A 98 1.68 -13.65 -10.10
N GLY A 99 2.81 -14.05 -9.52
CA GLY A 99 2.93 -14.58 -8.16
C GLY A 99 3.00 -16.11 -8.12
N VAL A 100 3.06 -16.74 -9.29
CA VAL A 100 3.13 -18.19 -9.44
C VAL A 100 4.59 -18.63 -9.30
N CYS A 101 4.84 -19.59 -8.41
CA CYS A 101 6.18 -20.12 -8.21
C CYS A 101 6.65 -20.87 -9.46
N GLN A 102 7.84 -20.54 -9.96
CA GLN A 102 8.35 -21.03 -11.25
C GLN A 102 7.39 -20.81 -12.43
N GLY A 103 6.53 -19.79 -12.34
CA GLY A 103 5.63 -19.42 -13.42
C GLY A 103 6.35 -18.77 -14.60
N ASN A 104 5.61 -18.59 -15.69
CA ASN A 104 6.12 -18.08 -16.96
C ASN A 104 5.45 -16.76 -17.38
N ASN A 105 4.84 -16.03 -16.43
CA ASN A 105 4.14 -14.76 -16.65
C ASN A 105 2.85 -14.83 -17.50
N SER A 106 2.34 -16.03 -17.81
CA SER A 106 1.16 -16.18 -18.69
C SER A 106 -0.20 -16.08 -17.96
N THR A 107 -0.21 -16.12 -16.63
CA THR A 107 -1.43 -16.18 -15.81
C THR A 107 -1.86 -14.82 -15.28
N CYS A 108 -1.33 -13.73 -15.83
CA CYS A 108 -1.66 -12.36 -15.46
C CYS A 108 -1.49 -11.41 -16.65
N SER A 109 -2.12 -10.23 -16.55
CA SER A 109 -2.03 -9.17 -17.54
C SER A 109 -1.54 -7.87 -16.91
N LEU A 110 -0.73 -7.11 -17.66
CA LEU A 110 -0.40 -5.73 -17.33
C LEU A 110 -1.58 -4.83 -17.70
N ILE A 111 -2.07 -4.07 -16.73
CA ILE A 111 -3.10 -3.04 -16.92
C ILE A 111 -2.41 -1.67 -16.86
N GLN A 112 -2.72 -0.81 -17.81
CA GLN A 112 -2.26 0.58 -17.84
C GLN A 112 -3.44 1.50 -18.14
N HIS A 113 -3.50 2.63 -17.44
CA HIS A 113 -4.54 3.62 -17.60
C HIS A 113 -3.96 5.01 -17.42
N ARG A 114 -4.41 5.97 -18.23
CA ARG A 114 -4.08 7.38 -18.08
C ARG A 114 -5.37 8.18 -17.94
N ILE A 115 -5.45 9.00 -16.90
CA ILE A 115 -6.62 9.81 -16.59
C ILE A 115 -6.21 11.26 -16.72
N GLN A 116 -6.83 11.95 -17.68
CA GLN A 116 -6.73 13.40 -17.83
C GLN A 116 -8.08 14.02 -17.50
N ARG A 117 -8.14 14.85 -16.45
CA ARG A 117 -9.41 15.41 -15.98
C ARG A 117 -9.22 16.78 -15.35
N VAL A 118 -10.08 17.73 -15.71
CA VAL A 118 -10.20 18.99 -14.98
C VAL A 118 -11.05 18.74 -13.73
N LEU A 119 -10.46 18.97 -12.55
CA LEU A 119 -11.16 18.85 -11.27
C LEU A 119 -11.62 20.23 -10.79
N PRO A 120 -12.89 20.38 -10.37
CA PRO A 120 -13.37 21.65 -9.84
C PRO A 120 -12.61 22.06 -8.57
N MET A 121 -12.48 23.37 -8.38
CA MET A 121 -11.74 23.97 -7.27
C MET A 121 -12.39 23.68 -5.92
N ASN A 122 -11.59 23.60 -4.87
CA ASN A 122 -12.05 23.48 -3.47
C ASN A 122 -13.03 22.34 -3.18
N GLU A 123 -13.16 21.37 -4.08
CA GLU A 123 -14.00 20.22 -3.85
C GLU A 123 -13.33 19.19 -2.95
N LYS A 124 -14.18 18.36 -2.34
CA LYS A 124 -13.72 17.18 -1.60
C LYS A 124 -13.04 16.20 -2.57
N TYR A 125 -12.23 15.31 -2.02
CA TYR A 125 -11.63 14.20 -2.77
C TYR A 125 -12.67 13.48 -3.64
N ARG A 126 -12.44 13.44 -4.96
CA ARG A 126 -13.25 12.70 -5.93
C ARG A 126 -12.57 11.39 -6.29
N MET A 127 -13.34 10.30 -6.32
CA MET A 127 -12.88 9.02 -6.83
C MET A 127 -12.59 9.11 -8.33
N LEU A 128 -11.46 8.56 -8.75
CA LEU A 128 -11.03 8.51 -10.14
C LEU A 128 -10.98 7.08 -10.69
N TYR A 129 -10.49 6.16 -9.88
CA TYR A 129 -10.19 4.80 -10.31
C TYR A 129 -10.25 3.84 -9.13
N ILE A 130 -10.61 2.58 -9.38
CA ILE A 130 -10.56 1.51 -8.39
C ILE A 130 -9.55 0.48 -8.85
N VAL A 131 -8.51 0.27 -8.06
CA VAL A 131 -7.57 -0.84 -8.23
C VAL A 131 -8.18 -2.06 -7.55
N PRO A 132 -8.46 -3.14 -8.30
CA PRO A 132 -9.09 -4.32 -7.75
C PRO A 132 -8.12 -5.09 -6.83
N ARG A 133 -8.70 -5.87 -5.90
CA ARG A 133 -7.97 -6.89 -5.15
C ARG A 133 -7.17 -7.81 -6.07
N TYR A 134 -6.09 -8.34 -5.54
CA TYR A 134 -5.05 -9.15 -6.18
C TYR A 134 -4.16 -8.43 -7.20
N ALA A 135 -4.35 -7.12 -7.40
CA ALA A 135 -3.38 -6.33 -8.15
C ALA A 135 -1.99 -6.39 -7.48
N ARG A 136 -0.95 -6.44 -8.31
CA ARG A 136 0.46 -6.48 -7.92
C ARG A 136 1.22 -5.38 -8.65
N TYR A 137 2.33 -4.92 -8.07
CA TYR A 137 3.19 -3.90 -8.69
C TYR A 137 2.43 -2.63 -9.11
N LEU A 138 1.45 -2.21 -8.29
CA LEU A 138 0.76 -0.95 -8.54
C LEU A 138 1.78 0.18 -8.55
N LYS A 139 1.69 1.02 -9.58
CA LYS A 139 2.39 2.28 -9.73
C LYS A 139 1.38 3.34 -10.14
N ILE A 140 1.41 4.48 -9.45
CA ILE A 140 0.61 5.66 -9.76
C ILE A 140 1.60 6.81 -9.87
N SER A 141 1.60 7.52 -11.00
CA SER A 141 2.35 8.76 -11.17
C SER A 141 1.41 9.89 -11.52
N LYS A 142 1.60 11.04 -10.86
CA LYS A 142 0.90 12.28 -11.17
C LYS A 142 1.92 13.30 -11.64
N ASN A 143 1.68 13.93 -12.78
CA ASN A 143 2.51 15.03 -13.26
C ASN A 143 2.42 16.26 -12.33
N TYR A 144 3.29 17.24 -12.55
CA TYR A 144 3.31 18.53 -11.88
C TYR A 144 1.92 19.22 -11.79
N GLY A 145 1.72 20.00 -10.72
CA GLY A 145 0.50 20.78 -10.48
C GLY A 145 -0.13 20.59 -9.09
N ASN A 146 -1.17 21.37 -8.80
CA ASN A 146 -1.72 21.56 -7.45
C ASN A 146 -2.78 20.53 -7.02
N HIS A 147 -2.69 19.31 -7.54
CA HIS A 147 -3.55 18.21 -7.15
C HIS A 147 -2.91 17.31 -6.11
N VAL A 148 -3.67 16.81 -5.15
CA VAL A 148 -3.21 15.77 -4.22
C VAL A 148 -3.98 14.48 -4.45
N LEU A 149 -3.28 13.35 -4.26
CA LEU A 149 -3.87 12.02 -4.32
C LEU A 149 -4.25 11.53 -2.93
N GLY A 150 -5.29 10.71 -2.85
CA GLY A 150 -5.67 9.97 -1.66
C GLY A 150 -5.97 8.53 -2.02
N LEU A 151 -5.61 7.60 -1.14
CA LEU A 151 -5.97 6.19 -1.26
C LEU A 151 -7.03 5.85 -0.23
N PHE A 152 -8.08 5.20 -0.71
CA PHE A 152 -9.30 4.98 0.04
C PHE A 152 -9.64 3.49 0.09
N ASP A 153 -9.94 3.01 1.29
CA ASP A 153 -10.44 1.68 1.55
C ASP A 153 -11.94 1.65 1.27
N MET A 154 -12.33 0.94 0.21
CA MET A 154 -13.73 0.81 -0.20
C MET A 154 -14.55 -0.06 0.75
N SER A 155 -13.94 -0.96 1.52
CA SER A 155 -14.64 -1.85 2.45
C SER A 155 -14.99 -1.15 3.76
N ASN A 156 -14.09 -0.31 4.27
CA ASN A 156 -14.29 0.41 5.54
C ASN A 156 -14.60 1.91 5.36
N PHE A 157 -14.79 2.36 4.12
CA PHE A 157 -15.10 3.74 3.76
C PHE A 157 -14.19 4.79 4.42
N GLN A 158 -12.87 4.54 4.44
CA GLN A 158 -11.90 5.44 5.07
C GLN A 158 -10.65 5.66 4.22
N PHE A 159 -10.09 6.85 4.29
CA PHE A 159 -8.77 7.10 3.72
C PHE A 159 -7.71 6.46 4.59
N PHE A 160 -6.90 5.60 3.98
CA PHE A 160 -5.67 5.15 4.60
C PHE A 160 -4.47 5.93 4.06
N LEU A 161 -4.61 6.80 3.06
CA LEU A 161 -3.57 7.75 2.67
C LEU A 161 -4.20 9.05 2.16
N ARG A 162 -3.70 10.19 2.62
CA ARG A 162 -4.13 11.52 2.17
C ARG A 162 -2.91 12.36 1.82
N GLY A 163 -2.81 12.79 0.57
CA GLY A 163 -1.66 13.55 0.07
C GLY A 163 -1.59 14.98 0.60
N ASP A 164 -2.72 15.58 0.99
CA ASP A 164 -2.77 16.91 1.63
C ASP A 164 -2.25 16.91 3.08
N GLN A 165 -2.07 15.75 3.70
CA GLN A 165 -1.53 15.62 5.05
C GLN A 165 -0.02 15.35 5.06
N LEU A 166 0.64 15.38 3.89
CA LEU A 166 2.04 15.04 3.74
C LEU A 166 2.84 16.26 3.30
N GLU A 167 3.84 16.61 4.11
CA GLU A 167 4.80 17.65 3.75
C GLU A 167 5.56 17.28 2.46
N PRO A 168 5.86 18.25 1.58
CA PRO A 168 6.71 18.02 0.41
C PRO A 168 8.09 17.47 0.80
N GLY A 169 8.67 16.61 -0.03
CA GLY A 169 9.97 15.97 0.21
C GLY A 169 9.93 14.74 1.12
N ASN A 170 8.77 14.42 1.71
CA ASN A 170 8.63 13.25 2.56
C ASN A 170 8.25 11.99 1.77
N ARG A 171 8.89 10.89 2.16
CA ARG A 171 8.51 9.53 1.77
C ARG A 171 7.67 8.91 2.88
N LEU A 172 6.40 8.62 2.62
CA LEU A 172 5.53 7.88 3.53
C LEU A 172 5.50 6.41 3.14
N LYS A 173 5.61 5.52 4.12
CA LYS A 173 5.31 4.10 3.97
C LYS A 173 4.10 3.75 4.83
N ARG A 174 3.20 2.93 4.30
CA ARG A 174 2.03 2.44 5.04
C ARG A 174 1.65 1.05 4.59
N VAL A 175 1.49 0.16 5.55
CA VAL A 175 0.97 -1.17 5.26
C VAL A 175 -0.54 -1.14 5.35
N TYR A 176 -1.22 -1.58 4.30
CA TYR A 176 -2.66 -1.73 4.24
C TYR A 176 -3.03 -2.85 3.28
N PHE A 177 -4.12 -3.58 3.51
CA PHE A 177 -4.51 -4.74 2.68
C PHE A 177 -3.35 -5.74 2.45
N ALA A 178 -2.56 -5.99 3.50
CA ALA A 178 -1.35 -6.81 3.45
C ALA A 178 -0.36 -6.43 2.33
N THR A 179 -0.22 -5.13 2.07
CA THR A 179 0.67 -4.56 1.07
C THR A 179 1.32 -3.32 1.64
N GLU A 180 2.61 -3.13 1.40
CA GLU A 180 3.27 -1.88 1.73
C GLU A 180 3.08 -0.88 0.58
N PHE A 181 2.36 0.20 0.84
CA PHE A 181 2.24 1.35 -0.03
C PHE A 181 3.34 2.35 0.30
N ILE A 182 4.10 2.74 -0.71
CA ILE A 182 5.13 3.76 -0.61
C ILE A 182 4.66 4.95 -1.42
N PHE A 183 4.51 6.09 -0.75
CA PHE A 183 4.13 7.35 -1.33
C PHE A 183 5.32 8.30 -1.25
N ASN A 184 5.76 8.80 -2.41
CA ASN A 184 6.83 9.75 -2.56
C ASN A 184 6.27 11.04 -3.13
N ARG A 185 6.48 12.16 -2.43
CA ARG A 185 6.12 13.50 -2.89
C ARG A 185 7.41 14.28 -3.10
N GLU A 186 7.88 14.33 -4.34
CA GLU A 186 9.06 15.10 -4.69
C GLU A 186 8.64 16.54 -5.00
N SER A 187 9.25 17.49 -4.29
CA SER A 187 9.09 18.91 -4.56
C SER A 187 10.20 19.35 -5.50
N THR A 188 9.87 20.15 -6.51
CA THR A 188 10.93 20.89 -7.22
C THR A 188 11.51 21.94 -6.29
N MET A 189 12.82 22.20 -6.41
CA MET A 189 13.58 23.13 -5.56
C MET A 189 13.09 24.60 -5.64
N MET A 190 12.12 24.91 -6.50
CA MET A 190 11.66 26.27 -6.79
C MET A 190 10.22 26.55 -6.37
N ASN A 191 9.37 25.54 -6.10
CA ASN A 191 7.99 25.77 -5.65
C ASN A 191 7.41 24.53 -4.92
N THR A 192 6.91 24.68 -3.69
CA THR A 192 6.29 23.59 -2.90
C THR A 192 4.91 23.19 -3.38
N GLU A 193 4.27 24.07 -4.13
CA GLU A 193 2.98 23.85 -4.79
C GLU A 193 3.11 22.86 -5.95
N ASP A 194 4.26 22.87 -6.64
CA ASP A 194 4.51 22.00 -7.78
C ASP A 194 5.24 20.71 -7.39
N SER A 195 4.45 19.69 -7.04
CA SER A 195 4.97 18.40 -6.57
C SER A 195 4.59 17.23 -7.48
N PHE A 196 5.63 16.48 -7.86
CA PHE A 196 5.51 15.19 -8.53
C PHE A 196 5.20 14.12 -7.47
N ILE A 197 4.17 13.31 -7.74
CA ILE A 197 3.73 12.27 -6.80
C ILE A 197 3.91 10.92 -7.46
N GLN A 198 4.59 10.02 -6.74
CA GLN A 198 4.64 8.61 -7.06
C GLN A 198 4.10 7.77 -5.92
N VAL A 199 3.22 6.84 -6.24
CA VAL A 199 2.80 5.77 -5.33
C VAL A 199 3.22 4.45 -5.95
N TYR A 200 3.82 3.57 -5.18
CA TYR A 200 4.01 2.20 -5.60
C TYR A 200 3.83 1.21 -4.46
N THR A 201 3.57 -0.04 -4.79
CA THR A 201 3.30 -1.09 -3.80
C THR A 201 4.36 -2.17 -3.80
N LYS A 202 4.62 -2.74 -2.62
CA LYS A 202 5.33 -4.01 -2.44
C LYS A 202 4.34 -5.07 -1.97
N GLY A 203 4.23 -6.15 -2.74
CA GLY A 203 3.31 -7.26 -2.47
C GLY A 203 2.05 -7.24 -3.33
N THR A 204 1.12 -8.12 -2.96
CA THR A 204 -0.20 -8.28 -3.60
C THR A 204 -1.25 -7.54 -2.77
N ILE A 205 -2.04 -6.68 -3.39
CA ILE A 205 -3.09 -5.91 -2.69
C ILE A 205 -4.28 -6.85 -2.43
N TYR A 206 -4.61 -7.15 -1.17
CA TYR A 206 -5.70 -8.09 -0.85
C TYR A 206 -7.09 -7.43 -0.65
N GLY A 207 -7.25 -6.19 -1.08
CA GLY A 207 -8.51 -5.45 -1.02
C GLY A 207 -8.67 -4.47 -2.18
N ASP A 208 -9.86 -3.88 -2.32
CA ASP A 208 -10.12 -2.89 -3.35
C ASP A 208 -9.70 -1.49 -2.88
N VAL A 209 -8.84 -0.84 -3.66
CA VAL A 209 -8.29 0.48 -3.35
C VAL A 209 -8.84 1.50 -4.32
N ALA A 210 -9.59 2.47 -3.83
CA ALA A 210 -9.98 3.61 -4.65
C ALA A 210 -8.91 4.70 -4.62
N ILE A 211 -8.53 5.16 -5.81
CA ILE A 211 -7.66 6.33 -6.02
C ILE A 211 -8.58 7.55 -6.12
N HIS A 212 -8.38 8.49 -5.22
CA HIS A 212 -9.06 9.77 -5.21
C HIS A 212 -8.07 10.90 -5.51
N ALA A 213 -8.58 12.01 -6.02
CA ALA A 213 -7.81 13.23 -6.11
C ALA A 213 -8.62 14.45 -5.67
N ARG A 214 -7.90 15.49 -5.25
CA ARG A 214 -8.44 16.78 -4.85
C ARG A 214 -7.61 17.89 -5.48
N ASN A 215 -8.28 18.89 -6.01
CA ASN A 215 -7.65 20.10 -6.50
C ASN A 215 -7.45 21.09 -5.34
N LEU A 216 -6.22 21.56 -5.13
CA LEU A 216 -5.87 22.55 -4.11
C LEU A 216 -5.83 23.99 -4.66
N ASN A 217 -6.04 24.20 -5.96
CA ASN A 217 -6.04 25.54 -6.55
C ASN A 217 -7.12 26.43 -5.93
N ILE A 218 -6.70 27.67 -5.64
CA ILE A 218 -7.54 28.77 -5.14
C ILE A 218 -7.85 29.77 -6.28
N ASN A 219 -7.11 29.71 -7.40
CA ASN A 219 -7.29 30.57 -8.57
C ASN A 219 -7.90 29.81 -9.77
N GLU A 220 -8.55 30.53 -10.70
CA GLU A 220 -9.35 29.97 -11.81
C GLU A 220 -8.56 29.19 -12.88
N ASN A 221 -7.22 29.25 -12.88
CA ASN A 221 -6.43 28.51 -13.85
C ASN A 221 -6.38 27.03 -13.44
N LEU A 222 -7.25 26.24 -14.07
CA LEU A 222 -7.40 24.82 -13.81
C LEU A 222 -6.47 24.00 -14.72
N ASP A 223 -5.27 23.72 -14.24
CA ASP A 223 -4.44 22.70 -14.90
C ASP A 223 -5.19 21.35 -14.86
N PRO A 224 -5.21 20.58 -15.96
CA PRO A 224 -5.81 19.25 -15.92
C PRO A 224 -4.97 18.34 -15.02
N LEU A 225 -5.65 17.57 -14.19
CA LEU A 225 -5.03 16.44 -13.52
C LEU A 225 -4.61 15.41 -14.57
N ASP A 226 -3.35 14.99 -14.54
CA ASP A 226 -2.82 13.94 -15.40
C ASP A 226 -2.18 12.85 -14.53
N ILE A 227 -2.82 11.69 -14.49
CA ILE A 227 -2.37 10.54 -13.71
C ILE A 227 -2.18 9.34 -14.63
N GLU A 228 -1.06 8.66 -14.45
CA GLU A 228 -0.80 7.34 -15.03
C GLU A 228 -0.87 6.28 -13.93
N ILE A 229 -1.57 5.20 -14.21
CA ILE A 229 -1.78 4.07 -13.31
C ILE A 229 -1.34 2.81 -14.06
N SER A 230 -0.51 1.98 -13.44
CA SER A 230 -0.18 0.66 -13.95
C SER A 230 -0.12 -0.38 -12.84
N TYR A 231 -0.52 -1.61 -13.14
CA TYR A 231 -0.42 -2.75 -12.23
C TYR A 231 -0.54 -4.06 -13.00
N VAL A 232 -0.08 -5.15 -12.41
CA VAL A 232 -0.31 -6.51 -12.91
C VAL A 232 -1.52 -7.11 -12.20
N LEU A 233 -2.43 -7.72 -12.96
CA LEU A 233 -3.60 -8.39 -12.42
C LEU A 233 -3.59 -9.86 -12.84
N PRO A 234 -3.69 -10.82 -11.90
CA PRO A 234 -3.92 -12.22 -12.25
C PRO A 234 -5.16 -12.36 -13.13
N LEU A 235 -5.04 -13.17 -14.18
CA LEU A 235 -6.21 -13.58 -14.96
C LEU A 235 -7.06 -14.42 -14.00
N GLY A 236 -8.26 -13.94 -13.66
CA GLY A 236 -9.19 -14.75 -12.90
C GLY A 236 -9.42 -16.06 -13.65
N ASN A 237 -9.49 -17.19 -12.93
CA ASN A 237 -10.16 -18.37 -13.47
C ASN A 237 -11.63 -17.97 -13.65
N ASN A 238 -11.98 -17.42 -14.81
CA ASN A 238 -13.35 -17.35 -15.27
C ASN A 238 -13.79 -18.79 -15.54
N SER A 239 -14.37 -19.42 -14.53
CA SER A 239 -15.21 -20.62 -14.65
C SER A 239 -16.28 -20.56 -13.57
#